data_AF-A0A9E6CE90-F1
#
_entry.id   AF-A0A9E6CE90-F1
#
_cell.length_a   1.000
_cell.length_b   1.000
_cell.length_c   1.000
_cell.angle_alpha   90.00
_cell.angle_beta   90.00
_cell.angle_gamma   90.00
#
_symmetry.space_group_name_H-M   'P 1'
#
loop_
_entity.id
_entity.type
_entity.pdbx_description
1 polymer ?
#
loop_
_entity_poly.entity_id
_entity_poly.type
_entity_poly.pdbx_seq_one_letter_code
_entity_poly.pdbx_strand_id
1 'polypeptide(L)'
;MQRKITLIGFVFLSWLIAAQGCSSQFYKKNGEVYDSWGICRTRAQGEDGYFQIMPSGFRPVIVSESLGKSDSLACKWGKELLDKFPGNDYRARKIFEFVKNKVGYIHDIEQFGYQEFAQNADELAHSIQEGSARGDCEDYAILLATLYKMAGYRSAVALIPGHAAALVYLPGYRKSNVSMELGGEEGWIWAEATGKNNYLGWTPPRVLTSSVVAYEIKEAEEISLVSEPSGELIKLKRKAQRIPPFLSFLFIILMFPILVRFLRSSLFR
;
A
#
# COMPACT_ATOMS: atom_id res chain seq x y z
N MET A 1 -50.65 -36.75 18.72
CA MET A 1 -49.94 -36.97 17.44
C MET A 1 -48.87 -35.88 17.30
N GLN A 2 -47.60 -36.23 17.55
CA GLN A 2 -46.50 -35.26 17.69
C GLN A 2 -46.07 -34.68 16.33
N ARG A 3 -46.02 -33.34 16.23
CA ARG A 3 -45.43 -32.62 15.09
C ARG A 3 -43.90 -32.65 15.21
N LYS A 4 -43.23 -33.26 14.22
CA LYS A 4 -41.77 -33.18 14.07
C LYS A 4 -41.43 -31.84 13.41
N ILE A 5 -40.68 -30.99 14.10
CA ILE A 5 -40.06 -29.78 13.55
C ILE A 5 -38.61 -30.15 13.20
N THR A 6 -38.29 -30.14 11.91
CA THR A 6 -36.93 -30.40 11.43
C THR A 6 -36.17 -29.08 11.43
N LEU A 7 -35.20 -28.94 12.33
CA LEU A 7 -34.30 -27.80 12.38
C LEU A 7 -33.17 -28.03 11.38
N ILE A 8 -33.16 -27.31 10.26
CA ILE A 8 -32.04 -27.31 9.31
C ILE A 8 -31.03 -26.28 9.80
N GLY A 9 -29.98 -26.74 10.46
CA GLY A 9 -28.85 -25.89 10.83
C GLY A 9 -28.03 -25.52 9.60
N PHE A 10 -28.04 -24.25 9.22
CA PHE A 10 -27.07 -23.69 8.27
C PHE A 10 -25.72 -23.57 9.00
N VAL A 11 -24.80 -24.49 8.72
CA VAL A 11 -23.40 -24.33 9.10
C VAL A 11 -22.80 -23.31 8.14
N PHE A 12 -22.60 -22.08 8.61
CA PHE A 12 -21.73 -21.10 7.94
C PHE A 12 -20.31 -21.63 8.00
N LEU A 13 -19.87 -22.30 6.94
CA LEU A 13 -18.48 -22.65 6.75
C LEU A 13 -17.73 -21.36 6.38
N SER A 14 -17.21 -20.65 7.38
CA SER A 14 -16.33 -19.51 7.15
C SER A 14 -15.06 -20.02 6.47
N TRP A 15 -14.94 -19.79 5.17
CA TRP A 15 -13.68 -19.94 4.47
C TRP A 15 -12.71 -18.91 5.03
N LEU A 16 -11.78 -19.35 5.86
CA LEU A 16 -10.52 -18.65 6.09
C LEU A 16 -9.75 -18.72 4.76
N ILE A 17 -10.04 -17.78 3.86
CA ILE A 17 -9.13 -17.47 2.77
C ILE A 17 -7.92 -16.85 3.45
N ALA A 18 -6.89 -17.64 3.73
CA ALA A 18 -5.58 -17.10 4.01
C ALA A 18 -5.21 -16.24 2.78
N ALA A 19 -5.17 -14.92 2.95
CA ALA A 19 -4.60 -14.02 1.96
C ALA A 19 -3.13 -14.40 1.83
N GLN A 20 -2.81 -15.25 0.84
CA GLN A 20 -1.47 -15.79 0.68
C GLN A 20 -0.45 -14.71 0.27
N GLY A 21 -0.87 -13.46 0.02
CA GLY A 21 -0.05 -12.31 -0.39
C GLY A 21 0.52 -11.44 0.73
N CYS A 22 -0.23 -11.16 1.79
CA CYS A 22 0.28 -10.44 2.98
C CYS A 22 1.38 -11.23 3.70
N SER A 23 2.34 -10.54 4.31
CA SER A 23 3.19 -11.22 5.28
C SER A 23 2.33 -11.67 6.45
N SER A 24 2.21 -12.99 6.62
CA SER A 24 1.34 -13.58 7.64
C SER A 24 1.99 -13.57 9.02
N GLN A 25 3.32 -13.40 9.09
CA GLN A 25 4.12 -13.53 10.31
C GLN A 25 5.26 -12.52 10.32
N PHE A 26 5.44 -11.86 11.46
CA PHE A 26 6.53 -10.93 11.70
C PHE A 26 7.39 -11.41 12.86
N TYR A 27 8.70 -11.18 12.76
CA TYR A 27 9.70 -11.63 13.72
C TYR A 27 10.48 -10.43 14.23
N LYS A 28 10.64 -10.32 15.54
CA LYS A 28 11.46 -9.28 16.15
C LYS A 28 12.85 -9.82 16.48
N LYS A 29 13.88 -9.13 15.99
CA LYS A 29 15.29 -9.44 16.26
C LYS A 29 16.07 -8.15 16.40
N ASN A 30 16.81 -7.99 17.49
CA ASN A 30 17.68 -6.82 17.74
C ASN A 30 16.97 -5.45 17.59
N GLY A 31 15.70 -5.37 17.96
CA GLY A 31 14.90 -4.13 17.85
C GLY A 31 14.21 -3.91 16.50
N GLU A 32 14.53 -4.75 15.50
CA GLU A 32 14.04 -4.65 14.13
C GLU A 32 12.94 -5.69 13.87
N VAL A 33 12.12 -5.45 12.83
CA VAL A 33 11.03 -6.34 12.42
C VAL A 33 11.33 -6.94 11.06
N TYR A 34 11.24 -8.25 10.99
CA TYR A 34 11.43 -9.06 9.78
C TYR A 34 10.12 -9.73 9.38
N ASP A 35 9.85 -9.86 8.08
CA ASP A 35 8.78 -10.74 7.58
C ASP A 35 9.27 -12.18 7.37
N SER A 36 8.37 -13.07 6.95
CA SER A 36 8.67 -14.48 6.67
C SER A 36 9.63 -14.70 5.49
N TRP A 37 9.90 -13.65 4.70
CA TRP A 37 10.86 -13.69 3.59
C TRP A 37 12.26 -13.26 4.04
N GLY A 38 12.41 -12.88 5.32
CA GLY A 38 13.66 -12.38 5.88
C GLY A 38 13.94 -10.93 5.53
N ILE A 39 12.96 -10.18 5.01
CA ILE A 39 13.10 -8.77 4.70
C ILE A 39 12.87 -7.97 6.00
N CYS A 40 13.83 -7.12 6.34
CA CYS A 40 13.75 -6.18 7.44
C CYS A 40 12.79 -5.03 7.05
N ARG A 41 11.59 -5.04 7.61
CA ARG A 41 10.54 -4.04 7.37
C ARG A 41 10.89 -2.68 7.92
N THR A 42 11.67 -2.65 9.00
CA THR A 42 12.03 -1.42 9.73
C THR A 42 13.34 -0.79 9.24
N ARG A 43 13.88 -1.26 8.11
CA ARG A 43 15.11 -0.77 7.52
C ARG A 43 14.99 -0.65 6.01
N ALA A 44 15.05 0.59 5.51
CA ALA A 44 15.01 0.85 4.08
C ALA A 44 16.17 0.19 3.32
N GLN A 45 17.41 0.44 3.76
CA GLN A 45 18.61 0.07 3.03
C GLN A 45 19.47 -0.93 3.82
N GLY A 46 20.12 -1.86 3.11
CA GLY A 46 21.01 -2.86 3.70
C GLY A 46 20.99 -4.15 2.88
N GLU A 47 21.70 -5.19 3.32
CA GLU A 47 21.63 -6.52 2.68
C GLU A 47 20.24 -7.16 2.84
N ASP A 48 19.58 -6.89 3.96
CA ASP A 48 18.29 -7.44 4.36
C ASP A 48 17.14 -6.41 4.36
N GLY A 49 17.39 -5.15 3.99
CA GLY A 49 16.36 -4.10 3.95
C GLY A 49 15.34 -4.27 2.81
N TYR A 50 14.27 -3.48 2.81
CA TYR A 50 13.24 -3.56 1.75
C TYR A 50 13.67 -2.95 0.41
N PHE A 51 14.65 -2.04 0.43
CA PHE A 51 15.42 -1.55 -0.73
C PHE A 51 16.87 -2.02 -0.61
N GLN A 52 17.12 -3.29 -0.94
CA GLN A 52 18.41 -3.95 -0.76
C GLN A 52 19.50 -3.29 -1.61
N ILE A 53 20.67 -3.02 -1.02
CA ILE A 53 21.79 -2.41 -1.74
C ILE A 53 22.46 -3.47 -2.61
N MET A 54 22.73 -3.11 -3.87
CA MET A 54 23.46 -3.92 -4.85
C MET A 54 24.74 -3.17 -5.29
N PRO A 55 25.76 -3.85 -5.83
CA PRO A 55 27.00 -3.19 -6.25
C PRO A 55 26.81 -2.00 -7.21
N SER A 56 25.75 -2.04 -8.03
CA SER A 56 25.44 -1.02 -9.04
C SER A 56 24.11 -0.29 -8.79
N GLY A 57 23.55 -0.33 -7.57
CA GLY A 57 22.28 0.33 -7.28
C GLY A 57 21.55 -0.26 -6.08
N PHE A 58 20.23 -0.43 -6.20
CA PHE A 58 19.41 -1.08 -5.20
C PHE A 58 18.40 -2.02 -5.86
N ARG A 59 17.75 -2.84 -5.05
CA ARG A 59 16.67 -3.74 -5.43
C ARG A 59 15.49 -3.58 -4.46
N PRO A 60 14.28 -3.22 -4.92
CA PRO A 60 13.08 -3.15 -4.08
C PRO A 60 12.48 -4.54 -3.88
N VAL A 61 13.16 -5.37 -3.09
CA VAL A 61 12.85 -6.80 -2.88
C VAL A 61 11.41 -7.02 -2.37
N ILE A 62 10.89 -6.08 -1.59
CA ILE A 62 9.51 -6.08 -1.06
C ILE A 62 8.42 -6.13 -2.14
N VAL A 63 8.69 -5.60 -3.34
CA VAL A 63 7.75 -5.65 -4.47
C VAL A 63 7.52 -7.11 -4.91
N SER A 64 8.54 -7.96 -4.81
CA SER A 64 8.46 -9.38 -5.19
C SER A 64 7.51 -10.18 -4.29
N GLU A 65 7.29 -9.78 -3.03
CA GLU A 65 6.32 -10.46 -2.15
C GLU A 65 4.90 -10.46 -2.74
N SER A 66 4.56 -9.39 -3.47
CA SER A 66 3.27 -9.24 -4.15
C SER A 66 3.29 -9.81 -5.56
N LEU A 67 4.36 -9.59 -6.33
CA LEU A 67 4.46 -10.06 -7.71
C LEU A 67 4.65 -11.58 -7.83
N GLY A 68 5.35 -12.21 -6.88
CA GLY A 68 5.66 -13.65 -6.91
C GLY A 68 4.46 -14.56 -6.71
N LYS A 69 3.28 -13.98 -6.49
CA LYS A 69 2.04 -14.70 -6.20
C LYS A 69 1.00 -14.29 -7.22
N SER A 70 0.68 -15.19 -8.16
CA SER A 70 -0.30 -14.96 -9.22
C SER A 70 -1.68 -14.52 -8.72
N ASP A 71 -1.98 -14.80 -7.44
CA ASP A 71 -3.24 -14.53 -6.77
C ASP A 71 -3.27 -13.33 -5.83
N SER A 72 -2.19 -12.54 -5.74
CA SER A 72 -2.20 -11.33 -4.89
C SER A 72 -3.25 -10.33 -5.35
N LEU A 73 -3.89 -9.66 -4.39
CA LEU A 73 -4.95 -8.67 -4.59
C LEU A 73 -4.45 -7.49 -5.40
N ALA A 74 -3.25 -6.98 -5.09
CA ALA A 74 -2.65 -5.88 -5.85
C ALA A 74 -2.45 -6.26 -7.33
N CYS A 75 -2.01 -7.49 -7.61
CA CYS A 75 -1.86 -7.96 -8.98
C CYS A 75 -3.19 -8.12 -9.71
N LYS A 76 -4.21 -8.64 -9.03
CA LYS A 76 -5.58 -8.73 -9.56
C LYS A 76 -6.12 -7.35 -9.91
N TRP A 77 -5.98 -6.37 -9.02
CA TRP A 77 -6.40 -4.99 -9.29
C TRP A 77 -5.67 -4.37 -10.48
N GLY A 78 -4.35 -4.57 -10.62
CA GLY A 78 -3.63 -4.07 -11.78
C GLY A 78 -4.20 -4.59 -13.11
N LYS A 79 -4.50 -5.89 -13.19
CA LYS A 79 -5.14 -6.51 -14.36
C LYS A 79 -6.56 -5.98 -14.59
N GLU A 80 -7.37 -5.86 -13.53
CA GLU A 80 -8.71 -5.27 -13.63
C GLU A 80 -8.68 -3.81 -14.10
N LEU A 81 -7.69 -3.02 -13.67
CA LEU A 81 -7.50 -1.64 -14.10
C LEU A 81 -7.07 -1.53 -15.57
N LEU A 82 -6.34 -2.52 -16.09
CA LEU A 82 -6.05 -2.66 -17.52
C LEU A 82 -7.33 -2.83 -18.34
N ASP A 83 -8.22 -3.73 -17.91
CA ASP A 83 -9.48 -3.99 -18.61
C ASP A 83 -10.46 -2.83 -18.49
N LYS A 84 -10.51 -2.19 -17.31
CA LYS A 84 -11.48 -1.13 -17.00
C LYS A 84 -11.18 0.20 -17.70
N PHE A 85 -9.91 0.52 -17.93
CA PHE A 85 -9.50 1.82 -18.46
C PHE A 85 -8.79 1.65 -19.81
N PRO A 86 -9.52 1.79 -20.94
CA PRO A 86 -8.91 1.79 -22.26
C PRO A 86 -8.14 3.10 -22.50
N GLY A 87 -6.96 3.00 -23.13
CA GLY A 87 -6.10 4.13 -23.48
C GLY A 87 -4.97 4.37 -22.46
N ASN A 88 -3.74 4.48 -22.98
CA ASN A 88 -2.50 4.47 -22.20
C ASN A 88 -2.44 5.60 -21.17
N ASP A 89 -2.43 6.86 -21.60
CA ASP A 89 -2.33 8.02 -20.71
C ASP A 89 -3.51 8.13 -19.73
N TYR A 90 -4.70 7.73 -20.19
CA TYR A 90 -5.91 7.78 -19.38
C TYR A 90 -5.87 6.75 -18.25
N ARG A 91 -5.53 5.49 -18.57
CA ARG A 91 -5.37 4.42 -17.58
C ARG A 91 -4.28 4.76 -16.58
N ALA A 92 -3.13 5.24 -17.04
CA ALA A 92 -2.04 5.54 -16.13
C ALA A 92 -2.42 6.61 -15.08
N ARG A 93 -3.15 7.64 -15.51
CA ARG A 93 -3.72 8.64 -14.60
C ARG A 93 -4.77 8.07 -13.66
N LYS A 94 -5.63 7.17 -14.13
CA LYS A 94 -6.67 6.57 -13.29
C LYS A 94 -6.10 5.68 -12.21
N ILE A 95 -5.01 4.96 -12.49
CA ILE A 95 -4.24 4.20 -11.49
C ILE A 95 -3.65 5.17 -10.44
N PHE A 96 -3.01 6.26 -10.88
CA PHE A 96 -2.47 7.28 -9.99
C PHE A 96 -3.56 7.89 -9.08
N GLU A 97 -4.68 8.32 -9.68
CA GLU A 97 -5.83 8.90 -8.97
C GLU A 97 -6.44 7.89 -7.99
N PHE A 98 -6.48 6.60 -8.34
CA PHE A 98 -6.99 5.54 -7.46
C PHE A 98 -6.17 5.45 -6.16
N VAL A 99 -4.84 5.30 -6.26
CA VAL A 99 -3.97 5.20 -5.08
C VAL A 99 -4.03 6.48 -4.25
N LYS A 100 -3.87 7.65 -4.89
CA LYS A 100 -3.92 8.97 -4.23
C LYS A 100 -5.18 9.17 -3.39
N ASN A 101 -6.32 8.71 -3.90
CA ASN A 101 -7.62 8.93 -3.25
C ASN A 101 -7.97 7.86 -2.22
N LYS A 102 -7.31 6.69 -2.25
CA LYS A 102 -7.66 5.55 -1.41
C LYS A 102 -6.71 5.34 -0.24
N VAL A 103 -5.48 5.85 -0.33
CA VAL A 103 -4.51 5.77 0.75
C VAL A 103 -4.42 7.12 1.46
N GLY A 104 -4.45 7.11 2.79
CA GLY A 104 -4.20 8.29 3.60
C GLY A 104 -2.75 8.37 4.06
N TYR A 105 -2.06 9.46 3.73
CA TYR A 105 -0.67 9.66 4.18
C TYR A 105 -0.56 9.68 5.71
N ILE A 106 0.42 8.97 6.25
CA ILE A 106 0.80 8.97 7.67
C ILE A 106 2.24 8.47 7.80
N HIS A 107 2.98 8.94 8.80
CA HIS A 107 4.33 8.45 9.08
C HIS A 107 4.31 7.10 9.82
N ASP A 108 5.32 6.26 9.59
CA ASP A 108 5.44 4.95 10.23
C ASP A 108 5.49 4.99 11.76
N ILE A 109 6.09 6.04 12.33
CA ILE A 109 6.12 6.21 13.79
C ILE A 109 4.71 6.39 14.38
N GLU A 110 3.82 7.00 13.60
CA GLU A 110 2.41 7.18 13.97
C GLU A 110 1.58 5.94 13.66
N GLN A 111 1.88 5.20 12.60
CA GLN A 111 1.11 4.02 12.19
C GLN A 111 1.54 2.74 12.93
N PHE A 112 2.84 2.46 12.95
CA PHE A 112 3.43 1.22 13.45
C PHE A 112 4.27 1.42 14.71
N GLY A 113 4.72 2.65 14.99
CA GLY A 113 5.58 2.93 16.14
C GLY A 113 7.06 2.66 15.90
N TYR A 114 7.46 2.48 14.65
CA TYR A 114 8.85 2.39 14.21
C TYR A 114 9.24 3.64 13.46
N GLN A 115 10.54 3.97 13.38
CA GLN A 115 10.95 5.12 12.58
C GLN A 115 10.59 4.89 11.11
N GLU A 116 10.98 3.72 10.58
CA GLU A 116 10.56 3.21 9.26
C GLU A 116 9.81 1.89 9.43
N PHE A 117 8.88 1.61 8.53
CA PHE A 117 8.17 0.35 8.37
C PHE A 117 7.52 0.27 6.97
N ALA A 118 8.10 -0.51 6.06
CA ALA A 118 7.46 -0.68 4.76
C ALA A 118 6.31 -1.70 4.78
N GLN A 119 5.26 -1.43 4.00
CA GLN A 119 4.20 -2.37 3.60
C GLN A 119 4.42 -2.83 2.15
N ASN A 120 4.09 -4.08 1.86
CA ASN A 120 4.08 -4.55 0.49
C ASN A 120 2.77 -4.12 -0.20
N ALA A 121 2.70 -4.30 -1.53
CA ALA A 121 1.55 -3.83 -2.30
C ALA A 121 0.24 -4.54 -1.87
N ASP A 122 0.30 -5.81 -1.51
CA ASP A 122 -0.87 -6.61 -1.11
C ASP A 122 -1.42 -6.17 0.25
N GLU A 123 -0.54 -5.90 1.23
CA GLU A 123 -0.91 -5.40 2.56
C GLU A 123 -1.63 -4.05 2.46
N LEU A 124 -1.13 -3.16 1.60
CA LEU A 124 -1.78 -1.87 1.38
C LEU A 124 -3.08 -2.02 0.59
N ALA A 125 -3.13 -2.90 -0.42
CA ALA A 125 -4.35 -3.20 -1.18
C ALA A 125 -5.46 -3.76 -0.28
N HIS A 126 -5.14 -4.70 0.61
CA HIS A 126 -6.09 -5.22 1.60
C HIS A 126 -6.62 -4.11 2.50
N SER A 127 -5.74 -3.22 2.96
CA SER A 127 -6.14 -2.07 3.78
C SER A 127 -7.05 -1.09 3.00
N ILE A 128 -6.88 -0.98 1.68
CA ILE A 128 -7.76 -0.17 0.82
C ILE A 128 -9.14 -0.81 0.76
N GLN A 129 -9.22 -2.14 0.60
CA GLN A 129 -10.48 -2.88 0.57
C GLN A 129 -11.27 -2.73 1.89
N GLU A 130 -10.55 -2.66 3.01
CA GLU A 130 -11.11 -2.43 4.34
C GLU A 130 -11.45 -0.95 4.62
N GLY A 131 -11.06 -0.03 3.73
CA GLY A 131 -11.25 1.42 3.93
C GLY A 131 -10.35 2.02 5.02
N SER A 132 -9.27 1.34 5.37
CA SER A 132 -8.35 1.70 6.46
C SER A 132 -6.93 2.04 5.96
N ALA A 133 -6.71 2.07 4.65
CA ALA A 133 -5.39 2.23 4.04
C ALA A 133 -4.67 3.52 4.43
N ARG A 134 -3.44 3.30 4.89
CA ARG A 134 -2.52 4.28 5.44
C ARG A 134 -1.10 3.85 5.07
N GLY A 135 -0.25 4.82 4.73
CA GLY A 135 1.15 4.59 4.44
C GLY A 135 1.88 5.88 4.10
N ASP A 136 3.18 5.82 3.89
CA ASP A 136 4.03 6.93 3.48
C ASP A 136 4.69 6.69 2.11
N CYS A 137 5.89 7.23 1.86
CA CYS A 137 6.38 7.37 0.50
C CYS A 137 6.68 6.03 -0.18
N GLU A 138 7.30 5.09 0.53
CA GLU A 138 7.59 3.74 0.05
C GLU A 138 6.33 2.94 -0.22
N ASP A 139 5.34 3.02 0.67
CA ASP A 139 4.10 2.26 0.58
C ASP A 139 3.33 2.63 -0.69
N TYR A 140 3.26 3.93 -0.97
CA TYR A 140 2.67 4.44 -2.21
C TYR A 140 3.49 4.03 -3.43
N ALA A 141 4.82 4.14 -3.36
CA ALA A 141 5.71 3.79 -4.47
C ALA A 141 5.60 2.31 -4.84
N ILE A 142 5.63 1.42 -3.84
CA ILE A 142 5.51 -0.03 -3.98
C ILE A 142 4.16 -0.38 -4.61
N LEU A 143 3.05 0.11 -4.05
CA LEU A 143 1.72 -0.16 -4.60
C LEU A 143 1.56 0.38 -6.03
N LEU A 144 1.98 1.62 -6.31
CA LEU A 144 1.88 2.20 -7.65
C LEU A 144 2.72 1.42 -8.66
N ALA A 145 3.97 1.09 -8.33
CA ALA A 145 4.84 0.34 -9.21
C ALA A 145 4.24 -1.04 -9.54
N THR A 146 3.69 -1.74 -8.54
CA THR A 146 2.97 -3.02 -8.74
C THR A 146 1.74 -2.85 -9.62
N LEU A 147 0.86 -1.87 -9.33
CA LEU A 147 -0.36 -1.67 -10.11
C LEU A 147 -0.05 -1.30 -11.57
N TYR A 148 0.94 -0.44 -11.82
CA TYR A 148 1.38 -0.11 -13.17
C TYR A 148 1.92 -1.33 -13.90
N LYS A 149 2.80 -2.10 -13.27
CA LYS A 149 3.35 -3.32 -13.85
C LYS A 149 2.24 -4.26 -14.31
N MET A 150 1.29 -4.51 -13.41
CA MET A 150 0.20 -5.45 -13.63
C MET A 150 -0.89 -4.90 -14.55
N ALA A 151 -0.94 -3.58 -14.76
CA ALA A 151 -1.77 -2.92 -15.75
C ALA A 151 -1.10 -2.79 -17.14
N GLY A 152 -0.01 -3.53 -17.37
CA GLY A 152 0.68 -3.61 -18.67
C GLY A 152 1.69 -2.49 -18.93
N TYR A 153 2.10 -1.74 -17.92
CA TYR A 153 3.17 -0.75 -18.04
C TYR A 153 4.52 -1.33 -17.62
N ARG A 154 5.60 -0.73 -18.12
CA ARG A 154 6.88 -0.77 -17.41
C ARG A 154 6.83 0.23 -16.27
N SER A 155 7.28 -0.18 -15.09
CA SER A 155 7.30 0.65 -13.89
C SER A 155 8.62 0.48 -13.15
N ALA A 156 8.95 1.43 -12.29
CA ALA A 156 10.15 1.40 -11.46
C ALA A 156 9.84 1.96 -10.08
N VAL A 157 10.69 1.64 -9.11
CA VAL A 157 10.81 2.41 -7.86
C VAL A 157 12.00 3.36 -8.04
N ALA A 158 11.83 4.61 -7.63
CA ALA A 158 12.86 5.63 -7.65
C ALA A 158 13.11 6.16 -6.23
N LEU A 159 14.39 6.36 -5.90
CA LEU A 159 14.85 6.84 -4.61
C LEU A 159 15.62 8.15 -4.78
N ILE A 160 15.34 9.07 -3.85
CA ILE A 160 16.19 10.22 -3.53
C ILE A 160 16.44 10.20 -2.01
N PRO A 161 17.37 11.00 -1.46
CA PRO A 161 17.60 11.03 -0.02
C PRO A 161 16.33 11.27 0.81
N GLY A 162 15.91 10.24 1.55
CA GLY A 162 14.74 10.27 2.45
C GLY A 162 13.39 10.29 1.74
N HIS A 163 13.28 9.81 0.50
CA HIS A 163 12.00 9.73 -0.20
C HIS A 163 12.00 8.66 -1.30
N ALA A 164 10.87 8.00 -1.47
CA ALA A 164 10.61 7.03 -2.53
C ALA A 164 9.40 7.46 -3.39
N ALA A 165 9.44 7.13 -4.67
CA ALA A 165 8.31 7.28 -5.59
C ALA A 165 8.30 6.16 -6.62
N ALA A 166 7.16 6.00 -7.29
CA ALA A 166 7.11 5.15 -8.48
C ALA A 166 7.52 5.97 -9.72
N LEU A 167 8.05 5.27 -10.73
CA LEU A 167 8.06 5.74 -12.12
C LEU A 167 7.17 4.86 -12.97
N VAL A 168 6.60 5.43 -14.01
CA VAL A 168 5.87 4.70 -15.05
C VAL A 168 6.40 5.11 -16.43
N TYR A 169 6.66 4.13 -17.29
CA TYR A 169 7.12 4.39 -18.65
C TYR A 169 5.94 4.78 -19.53
N LEU A 170 5.88 6.06 -19.92
CA LEU A 170 4.85 6.66 -20.76
C LEU A 170 5.51 7.61 -21.78
N PRO A 171 6.17 7.07 -22.82
CA PRO A 171 6.82 7.89 -23.83
C PRO A 171 5.81 8.82 -24.50
N GLY A 172 6.15 10.11 -24.59
CA GLY A 172 5.30 11.15 -25.17
C GLY A 172 4.22 11.72 -24.24
N TYR A 173 4.19 11.36 -22.95
CA TYR A 173 3.23 11.89 -21.99
C TYR A 173 3.39 13.40 -21.75
N ARG A 174 2.47 14.19 -22.30
CA ARG A 174 2.61 15.67 -22.37
C ARG A 174 2.21 16.43 -21.10
N LYS A 175 1.66 15.74 -20.09
CA LYS A 175 1.22 16.38 -18.84
C LYS A 175 2.28 16.35 -17.75
N SER A 176 3.44 15.78 -18.02
CA SER A 176 4.57 15.83 -17.09
C SER A 176 5.40 17.10 -17.29
N ASN A 177 5.98 17.62 -16.21
CA ASN A 177 6.96 18.70 -16.29
C ASN A 177 8.37 18.19 -16.66
N VAL A 178 8.65 16.89 -16.50
CA VAL A 178 9.95 16.28 -16.81
C VAL A 178 9.76 14.86 -17.33
N SER A 179 10.35 14.58 -18.49
CA SER A 179 10.53 13.21 -18.99
C SER A 179 11.89 12.71 -18.52
N MET A 180 11.91 11.68 -17.67
CA MET A 180 13.15 11.12 -17.13
C MET A 180 13.69 10.03 -18.04
N GLU A 181 15.00 9.80 -17.94
CA GLU A 181 15.69 8.69 -18.59
C GLU A 181 15.99 7.60 -17.56
N LEU A 182 15.73 6.34 -17.92
CA LEU A 182 16.16 5.17 -17.15
C LEU A 182 16.59 4.08 -18.13
N GLY A 183 17.80 3.55 -17.95
CA GLY A 183 18.35 2.51 -18.81
C GLY A 183 18.63 2.94 -20.25
N GLY A 184 18.89 4.24 -20.49
CA GLY A 184 19.08 4.79 -21.83
C GLY A 184 17.78 5.13 -22.58
N GLU A 185 16.62 4.98 -21.93
CA GLU A 185 15.32 5.25 -22.53
C GLU A 185 14.65 6.44 -21.87
N GLU A 186 14.30 7.47 -22.65
CA GLU A 186 13.45 8.57 -22.22
C GLU A 186 11.97 8.16 -22.16
N GLY A 187 11.19 8.87 -21.34
CA GLY A 187 9.73 8.67 -21.23
C GLY A 187 9.30 8.12 -19.88
N TRP A 188 10.18 8.07 -18.89
CA TRP A 188 9.84 7.70 -17.53
C TRP A 188 9.25 8.90 -16.78
N ILE A 189 8.05 8.69 -16.23
CA ILE A 189 7.25 9.75 -15.62
C ILE A 189 7.19 9.54 -14.12
N TRP A 190 7.52 10.59 -13.36
CA TRP A 190 7.43 10.61 -11.89
C TRP A 190 5.98 10.43 -11.41
N ALA A 191 5.75 9.44 -10.56
CA ALA A 191 4.44 9.10 -10.01
C ALA A 191 4.47 9.09 -8.47
N GLU A 192 4.38 10.28 -7.88
CA GLU A 192 4.30 10.49 -6.43
C GLU A 192 2.88 10.90 -6.01
N ALA A 193 2.13 9.95 -5.44
CA ALA A 193 0.74 10.14 -5.03
C ALA A 193 0.54 10.49 -3.54
N THR A 194 1.62 10.77 -2.80
CA THR A 194 1.58 11.11 -1.36
C THR A 194 0.88 12.46 -1.11
N GLY A 195 1.08 13.45 -1.99
CA GLY A 195 0.46 14.76 -1.92
C GLY A 195 -0.92 14.81 -2.56
N LYS A 196 -1.94 15.32 -1.85
CA LYS A 196 -3.31 15.48 -2.39
C LYS A 196 -3.38 16.28 -3.69
N ASN A 197 -2.52 17.29 -3.81
CA ASN A 197 -2.44 18.18 -4.97
C ASN A 197 -1.50 17.66 -6.08
N ASN A 198 -0.76 16.58 -5.84
CA ASN A 198 0.11 16.00 -6.84
C ASN A 198 -0.74 15.43 -7.99
N TYR A 199 -0.25 15.58 -9.20
CA TYR A 199 -0.77 14.94 -10.40
C TYR A 199 0.31 14.06 -11.02
N LEU A 200 -0.10 13.04 -11.78
CA LEU A 200 0.83 12.16 -12.48
C LEU A 200 1.78 12.98 -13.37
N GLY A 201 3.08 12.79 -13.18
CA GLY A 201 4.12 13.51 -13.91
C GLY A 201 4.51 14.85 -13.33
N TRP A 202 3.98 15.25 -12.17
CA TRP A 202 4.52 16.38 -11.42
C TRP A 202 5.76 15.96 -10.63
N THR A 203 6.93 16.39 -11.10
CA THR A 203 8.22 16.18 -10.43
C THR A 203 8.56 17.40 -9.57
N PRO A 204 8.69 17.26 -8.23
CA PRO A 204 8.98 18.39 -7.35
C PRO A 204 10.41 18.93 -7.57
N PRO A 205 10.66 20.25 -7.34
CA PRO A 205 11.98 20.85 -7.58
C PRO A 205 13.15 20.14 -6.88
N ARG A 206 12.93 19.58 -5.68
CA ARG A 206 13.94 18.82 -4.94
C ARG A 206 14.42 17.59 -5.71
N VAL A 207 13.55 16.92 -6.47
CA VAL A 207 13.93 15.76 -7.29
C VAL A 207 14.82 16.21 -8.44
N LEU A 208 14.56 17.38 -9.03
CA LEU A 208 15.33 17.92 -10.17
C LEU A 208 16.78 18.27 -9.80
N THR A 209 17.05 18.51 -8.52
CA THR A 209 18.38 18.83 -8.00
C THR A 209 19.03 17.67 -7.24
N SER A 210 18.35 16.53 -7.12
CA SER A 210 18.85 15.36 -6.42
C SER A 210 19.36 14.30 -7.39
N SER A 211 20.32 13.48 -6.93
CA SER A 211 20.64 12.24 -7.62
C SER A 211 19.48 11.26 -7.44
N VAL A 212 18.81 10.92 -8.53
CA VAL A 212 17.74 9.91 -8.55
C VAL A 212 18.37 8.57 -8.92
N VAL A 213 18.14 7.55 -8.10
CA VAL A 213 18.47 6.16 -8.44
C VAL A 213 17.16 5.42 -8.61
N ALA A 214 16.99 4.67 -9.69
CA ALA A 214 15.77 3.94 -9.96
C ALA A 214 16.04 2.49 -10.36
N TYR A 215 15.08 1.62 -10.04
CA TYR A 215 15.10 0.20 -10.37
C TYR A 215 13.81 -0.19 -11.10
N GLU A 216 13.93 -0.57 -12.37
CA GLU A 216 12.81 -1.08 -13.16
C GLU A 216 12.35 -2.45 -12.64
N ILE A 217 11.04 -2.56 -12.39
CA ILE A 217 10.39 -3.79 -11.96
C ILE A 217 10.19 -4.71 -13.17
N LYS A 218 11.02 -5.75 -13.26
CA LYS A 218 10.99 -6.72 -14.37
C LYS A 218 10.03 -7.86 -14.12
N GLU A 219 10.35 -8.79 -13.24
CA GLU A 219 9.48 -9.90 -12.85
C GLU A 219 9.61 -10.10 -11.35
N ALA A 220 8.77 -10.97 -10.78
CA ALA A 220 9.00 -11.42 -9.42
C ALA A 220 10.36 -12.12 -9.35
N GLU A 221 11.26 -11.58 -8.54
CA GLU A 221 12.55 -12.21 -8.33
C GLU A 221 12.40 -13.40 -7.38
N GLU A 222 13.06 -14.52 -7.72
CA GLU A 222 13.22 -15.63 -6.80
C GLU A 222 14.07 -15.18 -5.62
N ILE A 223 13.40 -14.81 -4.53
CA ILE A 223 14.05 -14.54 -3.26
C ILE A 223 14.38 -15.92 -2.69
N SER A 224 15.67 -16.24 -2.66
CA SER A 224 16.15 -17.38 -1.87
C SER A 224 15.74 -17.09 -0.43
N LEU A 225 14.69 -17.78 0.03
CA LEU A 225 14.24 -17.69 1.41
C LEU A 225 15.47 -17.98 2.27
N VAL A 226 15.99 -16.94 2.91
CA VAL A 226 16.93 -17.14 4.01
C VAL A 226 16.17 -18.03 5.00
N SER A 227 16.86 -19.00 5.60
CA SER A 227 16.34 -19.85 6.68
C SER A 227 15.37 -19.06 7.57
N GLU A 228 14.26 -19.68 8.01
CA GLU A 228 13.19 -19.03 8.79
C GLU A 228 13.74 -17.90 9.67
N PRO A 229 13.21 -16.67 9.54
CA PRO A 229 13.77 -15.50 10.20
C PRO A 229 13.97 -15.79 11.69
N SER A 230 15.23 -15.78 12.14
CA SER A 230 15.54 -16.02 13.55
C SER A 230 14.96 -14.87 14.39
N GLY A 231 14.08 -15.12 15.34
CA GLY A 231 13.54 -14.06 16.19
C GLY A 231 12.28 -14.46 16.95
N GLU A 232 11.77 -13.55 17.78
CA GLU A 232 10.50 -13.74 18.48
C GLU A 232 9.34 -13.43 17.53
N LEU A 233 8.38 -14.35 17.39
CA LEU A 233 7.17 -14.11 16.62
C LEU A 233 6.34 -13.00 17.30
N ILE A 234 6.04 -11.93 16.55
CA ILE A 234 5.26 -10.79 17.02
C ILE A 234 3.99 -10.60 16.20
N LYS A 235 2.96 -10.04 16.85
CA LYS A 235 1.80 -9.49 16.16
C LYS A 235 1.98 -7.99 15.96
N LEU A 236 2.09 -7.57 14.70
CA LEU A 236 2.16 -6.15 14.36
C LEU A 236 0.82 -5.49 14.74
N LYS A 237 0.87 -4.49 15.63
CA LYS A 237 -0.31 -3.69 16.00
C LYS A 237 -0.25 -2.36 15.28
N ARG A 238 -1.19 -2.11 14.37
CA ARG A 238 -1.44 -0.77 13.84
C ARG A 238 -2.03 0.10 14.95
N LYS A 239 -1.48 1.30 15.16
CA LYS A 239 -2.05 2.26 16.10
C LYS A 239 -3.40 2.73 15.55
N ALA A 240 -4.47 2.49 16.31
CA ALA A 240 -5.79 3.01 15.97
C ALA A 240 -5.77 4.55 16.03
N GLN A 241 -6.45 5.20 15.09
CA GLN A 241 -6.57 6.65 15.08
C GLN A 241 -7.29 7.09 16.37
N ARG A 242 -6.61 7.90 17.20
CA ARG A 242 -7.28 8.60 18.29
C ARG A 242 -8.26 9.58 17.67
N ILE A 243 -9.57 9.27 17.69
CA ILE A 243 -10.59 10.29 17.43
C ILE A 243 -10.40 11.35 18.52
N PRO A 244 -10.07 12.60 18.17
CA PRO A 244 -9.87 13.63 19.18
C PRO A 244 -11.20 13.79 19.95
N PRO A 245 -11.19 13.80 21.29
CA PRO A 245 -12.40 13.67 22.11
C PRO A 245 -13.41 14.78 21.85
N PHE A 246 -13.02 15.92 21.27
CA PHE A 246 -13.95 16.98 20.90
C PHE A 246 -15.01 16.54 19.86
N LEU A 247 -14.67 15.62 18.96
CA LEU A 247 -15.62 15.13 17.93
C LEU A 247 -16.71 14.24 18.55
N SER A 248 -16.38 13.45 19.57
CA SER A 248 -17.37 12.70 20.35
C SER A 248 -18.24 13.63 21.19
N PHE A 249 -17.70 14.71 21.76
CA PHE A 249 -18.50 15.74 22.44
C PHE A 249 -19.47 16.45 21.49
N LEU A 250 -19.03 16.81 20.28
CA LEU A 250 -19.90 17.46 19.30
C LEU A 250 -21.07 16.56 18.88
N PHE A 251 -20.81 15.26 18.69
CA PHE A 251 -21.84 14.28 18.36
C PHE A 251 -22.86 14.11 19.50
N ILE A 252 -22.41 14.06 20.76
CA ILE A 252 -23.29 14.01 21.93
C ILE A 252 -24.15 15.28 22.02
N ILE A 253 -23.56 16.46 21.82
CA ILE A 253 -24.28 17.75 21.82
C ILE A 253 -25.33 17.80 20.70
N LEU A 254 -25.04 17.24 19.51
CA LEU A 254 -25.99 17.23 18.39
C LEU A 254 -27.13 16.23 18.57
N MET A 255 -26.87 15.10 19.24
CA MET A 255 -27.86 14.03 19.46
C MET A 255 -28.72 14.21 20.70
N PHE A 256 -28.24 14.94 21.70
CA PHE A 256 -28.97 15.21 22.94
C PHE A 256 -30.35 15.87 22.72
N PRO A 257 -30.52 16.90 21.86
CA PRO A 257 -31.82 17.52 21.59
C PRO A 257 -32.81 16.58 20.90
N ILE A 258 -32.31 15.68 20.05
CA ILE A 258 -33.12 14.70 19.31
C ILE A 258 -33.62 13.62 20.27
N LEU A 259 -32.76 13.14 21.15
CA LEU A 259 -33.14 12.15 22.18
C LEU A 259 -34.17 12.73 23.17
N VAL A 260 -34.02 13.99 23.59
CA VAL A 260 -34.99 14.68 24.47
C VAL A 260 -36.34 14.86 23.79
N ARG A 261 -36.38 15.17 22.48
CA ARG A 261 -37.62 15.26 21.71
C ARG A 261 -38.33 13.91 21.60
N PHE A 262 -37.57 12.83 21.41
CA PHE A 262 -38.12 11.48 21.31
C PHE A 262 -38.72 11.03 22.66
N LEU A 263 -38.01 11.24 23.77
CA LEU A 263 -38.48 10.91 25.11
C LEU A 263 -39.72 11.73 25.53
N ARG A 264 -39.81 13.00 25.15
CA ARG A 264 -41.03 13.80 25.35
C ARG A 264 -42.21 13.26 24.55
N SER A 265 -42.00 12.78 23.32
CA SER A 265 -43.07 12.22 22.51
C SER A 265 -43.59 10.86 22.99
N SER A 266 -42.77 10.08 23.72
CA SER A 266 -43.17 8.80 24.30
C SER A 266 -43.84 8.91 25.68
N LEU A 267 -43.67 10.04 26.39
CA LEU A 267 -44.28 10.30 27.70
C LEU A 267 -45.68 10.94 27.61
N PHE A 268 -46.09 11.37 26.41
CA PHE A 268 -47.41 11.97 26.15
C PHE A 268 -48.28 11.09 25.23
N ARG A 269 -48.06 9.77 25.24
CA ARG A 269 -48.91 8.76 24.60
C ARG A 269 -49.51 7.83 25.64
#